data_AF-A0A7L0GYH2-F1
#
_entry.id   AF-A0A7L0GYH2-F1
#
_cell.length_a   1.000
_cell.length_b   1.000
_cell.length_c   1.000
_cell.angle_alpha   90.00
_cell.angle_beta   90.00
_cell.angle_gamma   90.00
#
_symmetry.space_group_name_H-M   'P 1'
#
loop_
_entity.id
_entity.type
_entity.pdbx_description
1 polymer ?
#
loop_
_entity_poly.entity_id
_entity_poly.type
_entity_poly.pdbx_seq_one_letter_code
_entity_poly.pdbx_strand_id
1 'polypeptide(L)'
;KENADPQRTAFLLRKQWALYSVTPLYRFSNAHLRAYARLLSAFIAAEKQKGLAVEVGVELDIKVAVSSLPDLRGSEQDQAAILVQLSLRSSTSKKKSEEKLVWSGCFCCVFGDDLSEKIPQDFTCLPLFLTNGAESYTSIVGSWFQKTFDCSFRRLAISPLNLSWMAAMWTGCKVDKLTTATELVFSVSCLPQPLDISYAIHPEDAKALWDTVQKTPGEITQEEVDVFMDCLYSHFHRHFKIHLSATKLVKVSTAIASAHCDGIIKFLQSQYLTGVLMLLTELAISHIQ
;
A
#
# COMPACT_ATOMS: atom_id res chain seq x y z
N LYS A 1 22.37 4.03 8.47
CA LYS A 1 20.92 3.91 8.20
C LYS A 1 20.23 5.00 8.98
N GLU A 2 19.99 6.13 8.34
CA GLU A 2 19.26 7.25 8.93
C GLU A 2 17.82 6.78 9.09
N ASN A 3 17.40 6.63 10.35
CA ASN A 3 16.10 6.08 10.68
C ASN A 3 15.08 7.17 10.32
N ALA A 4 14.24 6.91 9.32
CA ALA A 4 13.16 7.82 8.91
C ALA A 4 12.39 8.32 10.16
N ASP A 5 12.15 9.62 10.26
CA ASP A 5 11.46 10.21 11.42
C ASP A 5 10.10 9.50 11.63
N PRO A 6 9.94 8.71 12.72
CA PRO A 6 8.74 7.92 12.95
C PRO A 6 7.47 8.78 13.02
N GLN A 7 7.59 10.06 13.36
CA GLN A 7 6.44 10.97 13.47
C GLN A 7 5.88 11.37 12.10
N ARG A 8 6.73 11.49 11.08
CA ARG A 8 6.32 11.95 9.74
C ARG A 8 5.72 10.85 8.87
N THR A 9 6.06 9.60 9.13
CA THR A 9 5.51 8.42 8.43
C THR A 9 4.35 7.76 9.19
N ALA A 10 4.07 8.21 10.42
CA ALA A 10 2.99 7.69 11.26
C ALA A 10 1.60 7.71 10.58
N PHE A 11 1.37 8.62 9.62
CA PHE A 11 0.10 8.69 8.90
C PHE A 11 -0.20 7.45 8.05
N LEU A 12 0.82 6.67 7.67
CA LEU A 12 0.68 5.42 6.91
C LEU A 12 0.25 4.25 7.81
N LEU A 13 0.55 4.33 9.11
CA LEU A 13 0.32 3.23 10.04
C LEU A 13 -1.17 3.08 10.38
N ARG A 14 -1.58 1.82 10.62
CA ARG A 14 -2.89 1.42 11.12
C ARG A 14 -4.09 1.89 10.26
N LYS A 15 -3.84 2.18 8.98
CA LYS A 15 -4.86 2.48 7.97
C LYS A 15 -4.87 1.42 6.88
N GLN A 16 -6.01 1.27 6.21
CA GLN A 16 -6.13 0.49 4.98
C GLN A 16 -5.76 1.35 3.79
N TRP A 17 -4.79 0.88 3.03
CA TRP A 17 -4.34 1.51 1.80
C TRP A 17 -4.69 0.61 0.62
N ALA A 18 -5.41 1.17 -0.34
CA ALA A 18 -5.60 0.59 -1.66
C ALA A 18 -4.37 0.89 -2.53
N LEU A 19 -3.83 -0.14 -3.15
CA LEU A 19 -2.58 -0.09 -3.92
C LEU A 19 -2.84 0.00 -5.42
N TYR A 20 -2.04 0.82 -6.08
CA TYR A 20 -2.04 1.01 -7.53
C TYR A 20 -0.61 1.02 -8.06
N SER A 21 -0.40 0.46 -9.24
CA SER A 21 0.77 0.76 -10.06
C SER A 21 0.49 1.99 -10.92
N VAL A 22 1.52 2.81 -11.12
CA VAL A 22 1.44 4.08 -11.86
C VAL A 22 2.58 4.16 -12.85
N THR A 23 2.29 4.40 -14.12
CA THR A 23 3.33 4.65 -15.11
C THR A 23 4.08 5.95 -14.79
N PRO A 24 5.34 6.13 -15.25
CA PRO A 24 6.07 7.37 -15.03
C PRO A 24 5.26 8.62 -15.43
N LEU A 25 5.35 9.68 -14.64
CA LEU A 25 4.56 10.90 -14.81
C LEU A 25 5.31 11.88 -15.72
N TYR A 26 4.73 12.22 -16.87
CA TYR A 26 5.28 13.18 -17.81
C TYR A 26 5.29 14.60 -17.23
N ARG A 27 6.48 15.22 -17.19
CA ARG A 27 6.75 16.59 -16.73
C ARG A 27 6.24 16.92 -15.32
N PHE A 28 6.02 15.90 -14.49
CA PHE A 28 5.79 16.11 -13.07
C PHE A 28 7.06 16.70 -12.43
N SER A 29 6.90 17.70 -11.55
CA SER A 29 8.03 18.30 -10.84
C SER A 29 7.67 18.72 -9.42
N ASN A 30 8.55 18.38 -8.48
CA ASN A 30 8.46 18.76 -7.08
C ASN A 30 8.50 20.29 -6.87
N ALA A 31 8.96 21.07 -7.85
CA ALA A 31 8.94 22.53 -7.77
C ALA A 31 7.50 23.10 -7.80
N HIS A 32 6.53 22.34 -8.32
CA HIS A 32 5.18 22.84 -8.62
C HIS A 32 4.09 22.30 -7.70
N LEU A 33 4.41 21.62 -6.59
CA LEU A 33 3.42 20.98 -5.70
C LEU A 33 2.31 21.94 -5.22
N ARG A 34 2.66 23.19 -4.89
CA ARG A 34 1.65 24.21 -4.49
C ARG A 34 0.70 24.60 -5.63
N ALA A 35 1.20 24.63 -6.87
CA ALA A 35 0.36 24.88 -8.04
C ALA A 35 -0.54 23.67 -8.34
N TYR A 36 0.01 22.46 -8.26
CA TYR A 36 -0.74 21.21 -8.39
C TYR A 36 -1.89 21.12 -7.38
N ALA A 37 -1.66 21.48 -6.11
CA ALA A 37 -2.71 21.52 -5.10
C ALA A 37 -3.88 22.44 -5.48
N ARG A 38 -3.58 23.65 -6.01
CA ARG A 38 -4.61 24.60 -6.46
C ARG A 38 -5.38 24.09 -7.67
N LEU A 39 -4.67 23.54 -8.67
CA LEU A 39 -5.27 22.99 -9.88
C LEU A 39 -6.15 21.79 -9.57
N LEU A 40 -5.69 20.87 -8.71
CA LEU A 40 -6.46 19.72 -8.29
C LEU A 40 -7.70 20.12 -7.46
N SER A 41 -7.58 21.12 -6.58
CA SER A 41 -8.73 21.67 -5.84
C SER A 41 -9.81 22.21 -6.79
N ALA A 42 -9.42 23.02 -7.78
CA ALA A 42 -10.33 23.54 -8.80
C ALA A 42 -10.94 22.43 -9.66
N PHE A 43 -10.14 21.42 -10.03
CA PHE A 43 -10.62 20.27 -10.79
C PHE A 43 -11.67 19.46 -10.02
N ILE A 44 -11.43 19.17 -8.73
CA ILE A 44 -12.39 18.47 -7.87
C ILE A 44 -13.70 19.26 -7.75
N ALA A 45 -13.62 20.58 -7.57
CA ALA A 45 -14.81 21.44 -7.51
C ALA A 45 -15.62 21.36 -8.81
N ALA A 46 -14.95 21.41 -9.97
CA ALA A 46 -15.60 21.31 -11.27
C ALA A 46 -16.24 19.93 -11.52
N GLU A 47 -15.56 18.83 -11.16
CA GLU A 47 -16.10 17.47 -11.34
C GLU A 47 -17.32 17.23 -10.43
N LYS A 48 -17.33 17.78 -9.21
CA LYS A 48 -18.51 17.72 -8.34
C LYS A 48 -19.71 18.46 -8.92
N GLN A 49 -19.50 19.60 -9.57
CA GLN A 49 -20.58 20.37 -10.21
C GLN A 49 -21.19 19.65 -11.42
N LYS A 50 -20.38 18.89 -12.18
CA LYS A 50 -20.88 18.09 -13.32
C LYS A 50 -21.74 16.90 -12.90
N GLY A 51 -21.59 16.40 -11.67
CA GLY A 51 -22.28 15.21 -11.15
C GLY A 51 -23.56 15.48 -10.36
N LEU A 52 -23.97 16.74 -10.19
CA LEU A 52 -25.13 17.11 -9.35
C LEU A 52 -26.35 17.50 -10.19
N ALA A 53 -27.34 16.61 -10.24
CA ALA A 53 -28.74 17.01 -10.30
C ALA A 53 -29.14 17.48 -8.90
N VAL A 54 -29.18 18.80 -8.69
CA VAL A 54 -29.77 19.56 -7.57
C VAL A 54 -30.06 18.76 -6.29
N GLU A 55 -29.09 18.70 -5.37
CA GLU A 55 -29.40 18.65 -3.93
C GLU A 55 -28.75 19.86 -3.26
N VAL A 56 -29.62 20.78 -2.82
CA VAL A 56 -29.27 21.98 -2.06
C VAL A 56 -28.84 21.53 -0.67
N GLY A 57 -27.53 21.47 -0.42
CA GLY A 57 -27.02 21.08 0.90
C GLY A 57 -25.51 21.19 1.04
N VAL A 58 -25.06 22.35 1.54
CA VAL A 58 -23.69 22.68 2.00
C VAL A 58 -22.60 22.49 0.93
N GLU A 59 -22.15 23.60 0.32
CA GLU A 59 -20.87 23.67 -0.37
C GLU A 59 -19.74 23.32 0.62
N LEU A 60 -19.33 22.06 0.58
CA LEU A 60 -18.17 21.58 1.29
C LEU A 60 -16.92 21.98 0.48
N ASP A 61 -16.28 23.09 0.88
CA ASP A 61 -15.00 23.54 0.32
C ASP A 61 -13.91 22.47 0.58
N ILE A 62 -13.41 21.86 -0.49
CA ILE A 62 -12.32 20.88 -0.43
C ILE A 62 -11.00 21.62 -0.55
N LYS A 63 -10.26 21.61 0.56
CA LYS A 63 -8.86 22.01 0.57
C LYS A 63 -7.99 20.82 0.15
N VAL A 64 -7.09 21.08 -0.80
CA VAL A 64 -6.08 20.12 -1.24
C VAL A 64 -4.72 20.55 -0.73
N ALA A 65 -3.96 19.60 -0.18
CA ALA A 65 -2.54 19.77 0.11
C ALA A 65 -1.74 18.74 -0.69
N VAL A 66 -0.63 19.18 -1.29
CA VAL A 66 0.34 18.32 -1.95
C VAL A 66 1.71 18.63 -1.36
N SER A 67 2.36 17.64 -0.78
CA SER A 67 3.65 17.78 -0.09
C SER A 67 4.61 16.66 -0.46
N SER A 68 5.91 16.93 -0.33
CA SER A 68 6.96 15.93 -0.49
C SER A 68 7.31 15.31 0.87
N LEU A 69 7.60 14.01 0.85
CA LEU A 69 8.01 13.18 1.98
C LEU A 69 9.38 12.54 1.65
N PRO A 70 10.49 13.26 1.89
CA PRO A 70 11.83 12.72 1.63
C PRO A 70 12.17 11.52 2.55
N ASP A 71 11.52 11.43 3.72
CA ASP A 71 11.76 10.37 4.71
C ASP A 71 11.35 8.96 4.24
N LEU A 72 10.64 8.86 3.11
CA LEU A 72 10.23 7.59 2.50
C LEU A 72 11.14 7.13 1.36
N ARG A 73 12.25 7.83 1.10
CA ARG A 73 13.26 7.38 0.14
C ARG A 73 13.96 6.11 0.64
N GLY A 74 14.22 5.16 -0.26
CA GLY A 74 15.09 4.02 0.00
C GLY A 74 16.56 4.36 -0.20
N SER A 75 16.88 5.11 -1.25
CA SER A 75 18.20 5.58 -1.64
C SER A 75 18.25 7.11 -1.85
N GLU A 76 19.44 7.69 -1.97
CA GLU A 76 19.59 9.11 -2.35
C GLU A 76 19.14 9.40 -3.79
N GLN A 77 19.06 8.36 -4.63
CA GLN A 77 18.64 8.45 -6.03
C GLN A 77 17.11 8.38 -6.18
N ASP A 78 16.42 7.84 -5.17
CA ASP A 78 14.97 7.75 -5.17
C ASP A 78 14.29 9.13 -5.20
N GLN A 79 13.20 9.20 -5.97
CA GLN A 79 12.29 10.34 -5.90
C GLN A 79 11.66 10.42 -4.51
N ALA A 80 11.58 11.62 -3.96
CA ALA A 80 10.87 11.81 -2.70
C ALA A 80 9.39 11.44 -2.89
N ALA A 81 8.83 10.72 -1.92
CA ALA A 81 7.42 10.36 -1.99
C ALA A 81 6.53 11.62 -1.99
N ILE A 82 5.38 11.54 -2.65
CA ILE A 82 4.44 12.66 -2.78
C ILE A 82 3.14 12.32 -2.07
N LEU A 83 2.78 13.14 -1.09
CA LEU A 83 1.55 13.01 -0.33
C LEU A 83 0.52 14.02 -0.85
N VAL A 84 -0.67 13.53 -1.16
CA VAL A 84 -1.84 14.31 -1.55
C VAL A 84 -2.91 14.10 -0.48
N GLN A 85 -3.45 15.20 0.08
CA GLN A 85 -4.46 15.14 1.13
C GLN A 85 -5.65 16.03 0.77
N LEU A 86 -6.85 15.49 0.95
CA LEU A 86 -8.10 16.22 0.80
C LEU A 86 -8.73 16.41 2.17
N SER A 87 -8.99 17.67 2.52
CA SER A 87 -9.64 18.04 3.78
C SER A 87 -10.91 18.84 3.51
N LEU A 88 -11.97 18.51 4.24
CA LEU A 88 -13.21 19.28 4.27
C LEU A 88 -13.05 20.46 5.22
N ARG A 89 -13.46 21.65 4.77
CA ARG A 89 -13.68 22.78 5.67
C ARG A 89 -15.15 22.85 6.04
N SER A 90 -15.45 22.81 7.33
CA SER A 90 -16.78 23.13 7.82
C SER A 90 -16.94 24.65 7.90
N SER A 91 -17.99 25.19 7.26
CA SER A 91 -18.35 26.61 7.33
C SER A 91 -19.12 26.97 8.61
N THR A 92 -19.39 25.99 9.50
CA THR A 92 -20.34 26.15 10.61
C THR A 92 -19.78 26.72 11.93
N SER A 93 -18.51 27.12 12.02
CA SER A 93 -18.00 27.77 13.23
C SER A 93 -16.97 28.89 12.97
N LYS A 94 -17.18 30.06 13.61
CA LYS A 94 -16.25 31.21 13.62
C LYS A 94 -14.99 30.98 14.48
N LYS A 95 -14.80 29.79 15.05
CA LYS A 95 -13.61 29.38 15.81
C LYS A 95 -12.83 28.39 14.94
N LYS A 96 -11.57 28.71 14.60
CA LYS A 96 -10.59 27.89 13.85
C LYS A 96 -11.24 26.68 13.15
N SER A 97 -11.58 26.83 11.87
CA SER A 97 -12.16 25.75 11.06
C SER A 97 -11.40 24.45 11.28
N GLU A 98 -12.01 23.46 11.92
CA GLU A 98 -11.44 22.12 12.00
C GLU A 98 -11.44 21.52 10.59
N GLU A 99 -10.25 21.32 10.03
CA GLU A 99 -10.08 20.66 8.75
C GLU A 99 -10.16 19.16 8.97
N LYS A 100 -11.20 18.51 8.43
CA LYS A 100 -11.37 17.07 8.52
C LYS A 100 -10.75 16.39 7.30
N LEU A 101 -9.69 15.61 7.50
CA LEU A 101 -9.10 14.77 6.45
C LEU A 101 -10.12 13.73 5.98
N VAL A 102 -10.41 13.70 4.69
CA VAL A 102 -11.38 12.75 4.09
C VAL A 102 -10.76 11.76 3.12
N TRP A 103 -9.59 12.09 2.59
CA TRP A 103 -8.88 11.23 1.66
C TRP A 103 -7.37 11.55 1.70
N SER A 104 -6.55 10.53 1.50
CA SER A 104 -5.10 10.66 1.33
C SER A 104 -4.60 9.72 0.24
N GLY A 105 -3.67 10.22 -0.56
CA GLY A 105 -2.95 9.47 -1.57
C GLY A 105 -1.44 9.65 -1.38
N CYS A 106 -0.65 8.60 -1.52
CA CYS A 106 0.80 8.67 -1.38
C CYS A 106 1.47 7.96 -2.55
N PHE A 107 2.24 8.69 -3.33
CA PHE A 107 3.10 8.16 -4.38
C PHE A 107 4.48 7.86 -3.80
N CYS A 108 5.02 6.69 -4.10
CA CYS A 108 6.29 6.20 -3.56
C CYS A 108 7.16 5.57 -4.66
N CYS A 109 8.47 5.70 -4.50
CA CYS A 109 9.49 5.00 -5.26
C CYS A 109 10.60 4.65 -4.25
N VAL A 110 10.51 3.46 -3.63
CA VAL A 110 11.48 3.03 -2.62
C VAL A 110 12.38 1.98 -3.24
N PHE A 111 13.68 2.27 -3.36
CA PHE A 111 14.67 1.47 -4.09
C PHE A 111 14.24 1.17 -5.54
N GLY A 112 13.72 2.18 -6.24
CA GLY A 112 13.26 2.04 -7.63
C GLY A 112 14.35 2.31 -8.68
N ASP A 113 15.62 2.24 -8.27
CA ASP A 113 16.78 2.69 -9.03
C ASP A 113 16.83 2.04 -10.44
N ASP A 114 16.52 0.74 -10.53
CA ASP A 114 16.50 -0.04 -11.78
C ASP A 114 15.55 0.48 -12.87
N LEU A 115 14.46 1.16 -12.46
CA LEU A 115 13.53 1.80 -13.40
C LEU A 115 13.94 3.25 -13.66
N SER A 116 14.44 3.95 -12.65
CA SER A 116 14.88 5.35 -12.73
C SER A 116 15.94 5.56 -13.81
N GLU A 117 16.92 4.64 -13.92
CA GLU A 117 18.00 4.73 -14.92
C GLU A 117 17.52 4.57 -16.38
N LYS A 118 16.35 3.95 -16.60
CA LYS A 118 15.82 3.63 -17.93
C LYS A 118 14.81 4.66 -18.44
N ILE A 119 14.40 5.60 -17.59
CA ILE A 119 13.32 6.54 -17.87
C ILE A 119 13.89 7.84 -18.47
N PRO A 120 13.28 8.42 -19.53
CA PRO A 120 13.73 9.70 -20.09
C PRO A 120 13.61 10.85 -19.08
N GLN A 121 14.45 11.88 -19.21
CA GLN A 121 14.54 13.01 -18.26
C GLN A 121 13.23 13.76 -18.02
N ASP A 122 12.30 13.73 -18.97
CA ASP A 122 10.99 14.39 -18.86
C ASP A 122 10.02 13.64 -17.93
N PHE A 123 10.34 12.43 -17.48
CA PHE A 123 9.43 11.59 -16.71
C PHE A 123 9.90 11.42 -15.26
N THR A 124 8.97 11.47 -14.33
CA THR A 124 9.22 11.17 -12.91
C THR A 124 8.74 9.75 -12.58
N CYS A 125 9.62 8.94 -12.00
CA CYS A 125 9.31 7.59 -11.55
C CYS A 125 8.70 7.58 -10.14
N LEU A 126 7.41 7.29 -10.04
CA LEU A 126 6.68 7.10 -8.78
C LEU A 126 5.68 5.94 -8.93
N PRO A 127 6.19 4.69 -9.04
CA PRO A 127 5.42 3.57 -9.57
C PRO A 127 4.35 3.05 -8.61
N LEU A 128 4.51 3.26 -7.30
CA LEU A 128 3.58 2.80 -6.29
C LEU A 128 2.69 3.95 -5.83
N PHE A 129 1.36 3.76 -5.86
CA PHE A 129 0.41 4.71 -5.32
C PHE A 129 -0.52 4.05 -4.31
N LEU A 130 -0.56 4.62 -3.10
CA LEU A 130 -1.38 4.16 -1.99
C LEU A 130 -2.52 5.15 -1.76
N THR A 131 -3.75 4.67 -1.60
CA THR A 131 -4.91 5.53 -1.31
C THR A 131 -5.67 5.09 -0.06
N ASN A 132 -6.16 6.05 0.71
CA ASN A 132 -7.02 5.85 1.87
C ASN A 132 -8.15 6.88 1.83
N GLY A 133 -9.40 6.41 1.78
CA GLY A 133 -10.59 7.26 1.69
C GLY A 133 -11.60 6.72 0.68
N ALA A 134 -12.60 7.54 0.32
CA ALA A 134 -13.65 7.14 -0.62
C ALA A 134 -13.12 6.97 -2.06
N GLU A 135 -13.56 5.90 -2.74
CA GLU A 135 -13.13 5.56 -4.10
C GLU A 135 -13.52 6.63 -5.13
N SER A 136 -14.59 7.39 -4.88
CA SER A 136 -14.97 8.54 -5.72
C SER A 136 -13.88 9.62 -5.77
N TYR A 137 -13.23 9.91 -4.64
CA TYR A 137 -12.08 10.82 -4.62
C TYR A 137 -10.85 10.21 -5.28
N THR A 138 -10.60 8.91 -5.05
CA THR A 138 -9.51 8.18 -5.74
C THR A 138 -9.66 8.29 -7.26
N SER A 139 -10.87 8.09 -7.79
CA SER A 139 -11.17 8.19 -9.21
C SER A 139 -10.96 9.59 -9.77
N ILE A 140 -11.42 10.63 -9.06
CA ILE A 140 -11.27 12.03 -9.49
C ILE A 140 -9.79 12.44 -9.49
N VAL A 141 -9.06 12.13 -8.41
CA VAL A 141 -7.63 12.43 -8.28
C VAL A 141 -6.83 11.67 -9.34
N GLY A 142 -7.11 10.38 -9.52
CA GLY A 142 -6.51 9.56 -10.58
C GLY A 142 -6.72 10.19 -11.97
N SER A 143 -7.96 10.47 -12.35
CA SER A 143 -8.29 11.12 -13.62
C SER A 143 -7.54 12.45 -13.81
N TRP A 144 -7.40 13.26 -12.76
CA TRP A 144 -6.64 14.51 -12.84
C TRP A 144 -5.16 14.26 -13.12
N PHE A 145 -4.52 13.33 -12.42
CA PHE A 145 -3.12 12.95 -12.66
C PHE A 145 -2.92 12.41 -14.07
N GLN A 146 -3.80 11.51 -14.54
CA GLN A 146 -3.73 10.95 -15.89
C GLN A 146 -3.83 12.03 -16.97
N LYS A 147 -4.75 12.99 -16.83
CA LYS A 147 -4.92 14.10 -17.79
C LYS A 147 -3.78 15.12 -17.72
N THR A 148 -3.18 15.31 -16.55
CA THR A 148 -2.18 16.38 -16.33
C THR A 148 -0.77 15.92 -16.66
N PHE A 149 -0.45 14.65 -16.42
CA PHE A 149 0.90 14.09 -16.52
C PHE A 149 1.00 12.86 -17.43
N ASP A 150 -0.01 12.63 -18.27
CA ASP A 150 -0.04 11.53 -19.25
C ASP A 150 0.40 10.17 -18.68
N CYS A 151 -0.18 9.81 -17.53
CA CYS A 151 0.11 8.56 -16.84
C CYS A 151 -1.11 7.64 -16.78
N SER A 152 -0.89 6.40 -16.36
CA SER A 152 -1.94 5.39 -16.16
C SER A 152 -1.85 4.80 -14.77
N PHE A 153 -3.01 4.53 -14.17
CA PHE A 153 -3.15 3.87 -12.87
C PHE A 153 -3.77 2.49 -13.09
N ARG A 154 -3.21 1.46 -12.47
CA ARG A 154 -3.78 0.11 -12.47
C ARG A 154 -3.83 -0.41 -11.06
N ARG A 155 -4.93 -1.09 -10.70
CA ARG A 155 -5.04 -1.72 -9.38
C ARG A 155 -3.93 -2.74 -9.22
N LEU A 156 -3.17 -2.66 -8.12
CA LEU A 156 -2.06 -3.57 -7.86
C LEU A 156 -2.58 -4.81 -7.13
N ALA A 157 -2.96 -5.84 -7.89
CA ALA A 157 -3.31 -7.13 -7.33
C ALA A 157 -2.06 -7.85 -6.81
N ILE A 158 -2.19 -8.59 -5.70
CA ILE A 158 -1.09 -9.34 -5.10
C ILE A 158 -1.36 -10.83 -5.33
N SER A 159 -0.47 -11.50 -6.03
CA SER A 159 -0.60 -12.93 -6.34
C SER A 159 -0.45 -13.78 -5.05
N PRO A 160 -1.01 -15.00 -5.02
CA PRO A 160 -0.78 -15.94 -3.92
C PRO A 160 0.71 -16.20 -3.66
N LEU A 161 1.52 -16.26 -4.72
CA LEU A 161 2.98 -16.37 -4.63
C LEU A 161 3.57 -15.19 -3.84
N ASN A 162 3.23 -13.96 -4.22
CA ASN A 162 3.73 -12.76 -3.54
C ASN A 162 3.24 -12.66 -2.09
N LEU A 163 2.02 -13.16 -1.81
CA LEU A 163 1.52 -13.28 -0.44
C LEU A 163 2.35 -14.28 0.38
N SER A 164 2.72 -15.44 -0.17
CA SER A 164 3.61 -16.40 0.50
C SER A 164 4.97 -15.79 0.83
N TRP A 165 5.55 -15.05 -0.13
CA TRP A 165 6.77 -14.27 0.07
C TRP A 165 6.61 -13.25 1.21
N MET A 166 5.53 -12.47 1.21
CA MET A 166 5.22 -11.53 2.30
C MET A 166 5.11 -12.24 3.66
N ALA A 167 4.47 -13.42 3.71
CA ALA A 167 4.34 -14.20 4.95
C ALA A 167 5.72 -14.61 5.50
N ALA A 168 6.59 -15.15 4.66
CA ALA A 168 7.95 -15.54 5.04
C ALA A 168 8.79 -14.33 5.50
N MET A 169 8.86 -13.30 4.67
CA MET A 169 9.65 -12.08 4.96
C MET A 169 9.21 -11.40 6.26
N TRP A 170 7.91 -11.25 6.48
CA TRP A 170 7.41 -10.54 7.66
C TRP A 170 7.47 -11.39 8.92
N THR A 171 7.34 -12.72 8.80
CA THR A 171 7.58 -13.64 9.93
C THR A 171 9.04 -13.59 10.37
N GLY A 172 9.99 -13.42 9.44
CA GLY A 172 11.41 -13.31 9.75
C GLY A 172 11.80 -12.10 10.61
N CYS A 173 10.93 -11.08 10.68
CA CYS A 173 11.20 -9.82 11.37
C CYS A 173 11.18 -9.96 12.92
N LYS A 174 12.06 -9.21 13.59
CA LYS A 174 12.17 -9.18 15.06
C LYS A 174 11.21 -8.14 15.64
N VAL A 175 10.16 -8.58 16.33
CA VAL A 175 9.15 -7.70 16.93
C VAL A 175 9.10 -7.94 18.44
N ASP A 176 8.84 -6.90 19.22
CA ASP A 176 8.68 -7.00 20.67
C ASP A 176 7.43 -7.81 21.08
N LYS A 177 7.47 -8.40 22.28
CA LYS A 177 6.65 -9.50 22.82
C LYS A 177 5.11 -9.37 22.81
N LEU A 178 4.53 -8.27 22.34
CA LEU A 178 3.07 -8.06 22.32
C LEU A 178 2.54 -8.13 20.88
N THR A 179 2.73 -9.27 20.21
CA THR A 179 2.40 -9.43 18.80
C THR A 179 1.03 -10.07 18.57
N THR A 180 0.31 -9.54 17.58
CA THR A 180 -0.89 -10.16 17.02
C THR A 180 -0.53 -11.44 16.29
N ALA A 181 -1.41 -12.45 16.33
CA ALA A 181 -1.24 -13.72 15.62
C ALA A 181 -0.92 -13.51 14.13
N THR A 182 -0.10 -14.43 13.59
CA THR A 182 0.10 -14.54 12.14
C THR A 182 -1.12 -15.22 11.55
N GLU A 183 -1.85 -14.53 10.67
CA GLU A 183 -3.10 -15.00 10.06
C GLU A 183 -2.91 -15.17 8.55
N LEU A 184 -3.21 -16.38 8.06
CA LEU A 184 -3.31 -16.70 6.65
C LEU A 184 -4.78 -16.96 6.32
N VAL A 185 -5.34 -16.24 5.33
CA VAL A 185 -6.73 -16.46 4.89
C VAL A 185 -6.74 -17.03 3.49
N PHE A 186 -7.52 -18.10 3.32
CA PHE A 186 -7.68 -18.81 2.07
C PHE A 186 -9.12 -18.75 1.61
N SER A 187 -9.35 -18.57 0.33
CA SER A 187 -10.69 -18.58 -0.26
C SER A 187 -10.91 -19.84 -1.10
N VAL A 188 -12.08 -20.46 -0.95
CA VAL A 188 -12.45 -21.69 -1.65
C VAL A 188 -13.16 -21.34 -2.97
N SER A 189 -12.49 -21.54 -4.10
CA SER A 189 -12.93 -21.03 -5.41
C SER A 189 -14.04 -21.85 -6.10
N CYS A 190 -14.45 -22.99 -5.54
CA CYS A 190 -15.39 -23.92 -6.18
C CYS A 190 -16.81 -23.93 -5.57
N LEU A 191 -17.12 -22.99 -4.68
CA LEU A 191 -18.40 -22.95 -3.96
C LEU A 191 -19.32 -21.83 -4.47
N PRO A 192 -20.65 -22.05 -4.49
CA PRO A 192 -21.63 -21.03 -4.87
C PRO A 192 -21.73 -19.89 -3.86
N GLN A 193 -21.23 -20.09 -2.63
CA GLN A 193 -21.10 -19.06 -1.61
C GLN A 193 -19.61 -18.89 -1.26
N PRO A 194 -19.14 -17.64 -1.06
CA PRO A 194 -17.76 -17.40 -0.66
C PRO A 194 -17.51 -18.02 0.71
N LEU A 195 -16.58 -18.97 0.77
CA LEU A 195 -16.12 -19.58 2.00
C LEU A 195 -14.63 -19.27 2.16
N ASP A 196 -14.32 -18.55 3.24
CA ASP A 196 -12.96 -18.24 3.62
C ASP A 196 -12.55 -19.05 4.85
N ILE A 197 -11.33 -19.59 4.81
CA ILE A 197 -10.69 -20.32 5.89
C ILE A 197 -9.60 -19.43 6.47
N SER A 198 -9.73 -19.03 7.73
CA SER A 198 -8.68 -18.32 8.46
C SER A 198 -7.85 -19.30 9.28
N TYR A 199 -6.53 -19.27 9.07
CA TYR A 199 -5.56 -20.02 9.84
C TYR A 199 -4.69 -19.04 10.64
N ALA A 200 -4.96 -18.95 11.94
CA ALA A 200 -4.20 -18.14 12.88
C ALA A 200 -3.14 -18.97 13.61
N ILE A 201 -1.91 -18.47 13.63
CA ILE A 201 -0.71 -19.10 14.19
C ILE A 201 -0.11 -18.15 15.21
N HIS A 202 0.33 -18.67 16.36
CA HIS A 202 1.04 -17.85 17.33
C HIS A 202 2.35 -17.30 16.71
N PRO A 203 2.68 -16.02 16.87
CA PRO A 203 3.82 -15.41 16.17
C PRO A 203 5.15 -16.08 16.52
N GLU A 204 5.32 -16.54 17.76
CA GLU A 204 6.52 -17.24 18.20
C GLU A 204 6.68 -18.61 17.52
N ASP A 205 5.57 -19.33 17.28
CA ASP A 205 5.60 -20.62 16.59
C ASP A 205 5.91 -20.44 15.10
N ALA A 206 5.29 -19.44 14.47
CA ALA A 206 5.58 -19.09 13.08
C ALA A 206 7.05 -18.68 12.92
N LYS A 207 7.57 -17.88 13.85
CA LYS A 207 8.97 -17.45 13.87
C LYS A 207 9.93 -18.62 14.09
N ALA A 208 9.64 -19.49 15.07
CA ALA A 208 10.45 -20.67 15.34
C ALA A 208 10.49 -21.61 14.13
N LEU A 209 9.35 -21.82 13.45
CA LEU A 209 9.32 -22.57 12.20
C LEU A 209 10.18 -21.91 11.13
N TRP A 210 10.00 -20.61 10.88
CA TRP A 210 10.81 -19.87 9.91
C TRP A 210 12.31 -19.98 10.18
N ASP A 211 12.73 -19.85 11.44
CA ASP A 211 14.13 -19.93 11.86
C ASP A 211 14.75 -21.33 11.64
N THR A 212 13.93 -22.39 11.56
CA THR A 212 14.42 -23.74 11.17
C THR A 212 14.56 -23.91 9.66
N VAL A 213 13.82 -23.14 8.87
CA VAL A 213 13.81 -23.23 7.40
C VAL A 213 14.90 -22.34 6.81
N GLN A 214 15.07 -21.13 7.35
CA GLN A 214 16.05 -20.16 6.86
C GLN A 214 17.47 -20.65 7.12
N LYS A 215 18.23 -20.85 6.03
CA LYS A 215 19.63 -21.32 6.10
C LYS A 215 20.61 -20.18 6.29
N THR A 216 20.37 -19.07 5.58
CA THR A 216 21.25 -17.91 5.57
C THR A 216 20.48 -16.67 6.03
N PRO A 217 20.86 -16.03 7.15
CA PRO A 217 20.21 -14.80 7.58
C PRO A 217 20.38 -13.68 6.55
N GLY A 218 19.27 -13.09 6.11
CA GLY A 218 19.25 -11.92 5.22
C GLY A 218 19.08 -12.23 3.73
N GLU A 219 19.24 -13.48 3.34
CA GLU A 219 18.85 -13.98 2.02
C GLU A 219 17.62 -14.86 2.19
N ILE A 220 16.64 -14.69 1.30
CA ILE A 220 15.42 -15.49 1.29
C ILE A 220 15.26 -16.03 -0.11
N THR A 221 15.23 -17.36 -0.23
CA THR A 221 15.08 -18.08 -1.49
C THR A 221 13.64 -18.57 -1.69
N GLN A 222 13.26 -18.82 -2.94
CA GLN A 222 11.93 -19.37 -3.24
C GLN A 222 11.73 -20.73 -2.55
N GLU A 223 12.77 -21.56 -2.53
CA GLU A 223 12.73 -22.88 -1.90
C GLU A 223 12.47 -22.79 -0.39
N GLU A 224 13.06 -21.81 0.30
CA GLU A 224 12.78 -21.57 1.72
C GLU A 224 11.34 -21.12 1.96
N VAL A 225 10.81 -20.24 1.10
CA VAL A 225 9.41 -19.80 1.18
C VAL A 225 8.47 -21.00 0.97
N ASP A 226 8.74 -21.83 -0.03
CA ASP A 226 7.92 -23.01 -0.33
C ASP A 226 7.94 -24.02 0.82
N VAL A 227 9.11 -24.34 1.37
CA VAL A 227 9.24 -25.25 2.52
C VAL A 227 8.49 -24.69 3.74
N PHE A 228 8.61 -23.39 4.02
CA PHE A 228 7.90 -22.77 5.13
C PHE A 228 6.38 -22.88 4.97
N MET A 229 5.85 -22.55 3.79
CA MET A 229 4.41 -22.64 3.53
C MET A 229 3.91 -24.09 3.54
N ASP A 230 4.67 -25.02 2.99
CA ASP A 230 4.35 -26.45 2.98
C ASP A 230 4.32 -27.05 4.39
N CYS A 231 5.22 -26.62 5.29
CA CYS A 231 5.17 -26.99 6.70
C CYS A 231 3.85 -26.54 7.36
N LEU A 232 3.43 -25.29 7.11
CA LEU A 232 2.17 -24.74 7.63
C LEU A 232 0.96 -25.49 7.06
N TYR A 233 0.95 -25.77 5.76
CA TYR A 233 -0.13 -26.50 5.09
C TYR A 233 -0.22 -27.94 5.59
N SER A 234 0.92 -28.60 5.76
CA SER A 234 1.00 -29.96 6.29
C SER A 234 0.52 -30.04 7.74
N HIS A 235 0.89 -29.06 8.58
CA HIS A 235 0.39 -28.94 9.94
C HIS A 235 -1.14 -28.76 9.95
N PHE A 236 -1.67 -27.82 9.17
CA PHE A 236 -3.12 -27.60 9.10
C PHE A 236 -3.86 -28.87 8.64
N HIS A 237 -3.38 -29.52 7.58
CA HIS A 237 -3.97 -30.76 7.08
C HIS A 237 -3.91 -31.88 8.12
N ARG A 238 -2.81 -32.02 8.88
CA ARG A 238 -2.68 -33.05 9.92
C ARG A 238 -3.80 -32.94 10.95
N HIS A 239 -4.16 -31.73 11.36
CA HIS A 239 -5.16 -31.46 12.40
C HIS A 239 -6.60 -31.41 11.86
N PHE A 240 -6.83 -30.74 10.74
CA PHE A 240 -8.17 -30.44 10.24
C PHE A 240 -8.61 -31.29 9.04
N LYS A 241 -7.70 -32.07 8.44
CA LYS A 241 -7.93 -32.88 7.23
C LYS A 241 -8.41 -32.06 6.03
N ILE A 242 -8.02 -30.80 5.97
CA ILE A 242 -8.30 -29.88 4.86
C ILE A 242 -6.99 -29.56 4.14
N HIS A 243 -6.99 -29.70 2.82
CA HIS A 243 -5.85 -29.33 1.96
C HIS A 243 -5.92 -27.85 1.58
N LEU A 244 -5.22 -26.99 2.33
CA LEU A 244 -5.11 -25.56 2.00
C LEU A 244 -4.42 -25.30 0.65
N SER A 245 -3.58 -26.21 0.19
CA SER A 245 -2.98 -26.14 -1.15
C SER A 245 -3.99 -26.25 -2.30
N ALA A 246 -5.20 -26.77 -2.03
CA ALA A 246 -6.29 -26.82 -3.00
C ALA A 246 -7.17 -25.54 -2.99
N THR A 247 -6.88 -24.59 -2.11
CA THR A 247 -7.57 -23.30 -2.00
C THR A 247 -6.62 -22.17 -2.41
N LYS A 248 -7.14 -20.93 -2.48
CA LYS A 248 -6.34 -19.77 -2.88
C LYS A 248 -5.97 -18.94 -1.65
N LEU A 249 -4.68 -18.73 -1.38
CA LEU A 249 -4.23 -17.73 -0.40
C LEU A 249 -4.64 -16.33 -0.88
N VAL A 250 -5.47 -15.65 -0.09
CA VAL A 250 -6.00 -14.32 -0.42
C VAL A 250 -5.54 -13.22 0.54
N LYS A 251 -5.12 -13.58 1.76
CA LYS A 251 -4.65 -12.60 2.75
C LYS A 251 -3.54 -13.16 3.60
N VAL A 252 -2.58 -12.29 3.93
CA VAL A 252 -1.54 -12.53 4.93
C VAL A 252 -1.54 -11.38 5.91
N SER A 253 -1.57 -11.68 7.21
CA SER A 253 -1.43 -10.68 8.27
C SER A 253 -0.41 -11.15 9.29
N THR A 254 0.54 -10.29 9.62
CA THR A 254 1.52 -10.54 10.68
C THR A 254 1.52 -9.34 11.63
N ALA A 255 2.45 -9.32 12.58
CA ALA A 255 2.68 -8.12 13.40
C ALA A 255 3.24 -6.93 12.60
N ILE A 256 3.75 -7.15 11.38
CA ILE A 256 4.42 -6.13 10.56
C ILE A 256 3.42 -5.37 9.68
N ALA A 257 2.64 -6.13 8.93
CA ALA A 257 1.70 -5.64 7.94
C ALA A 257 0.60 -6.68 7.67
N SER A 258 -0.45 -6.25 7.01
CA SER A 258 -1.52 -7.10 6.49
C SER A 258 -1.73 -6.78 5.02
N ALA A 259 -1.65 -7.76 4.13
CA ALA A 259 -1.89 -7.61 2.70
C ALA A 259 -2.98 -8.58 2.24
N HIS A 260 -3.77 -8.12 1.27
CA HIS A 260 -4.81 -8.90 0.62
C HIS A 260 -4.62 -8.89 -0.91
N CYS A 261 -5.06 -9.95 -1.59
CA CYS A 261 -4.81 -10.17 -3.01
C CYS A 261 -5.45 -9.11 -3.93
N ASP A 262 -6.43 -8.35 -3.43
CA ASP A 262 -7.09 -7.23 -4.12
C ASP A 262 -6.31 -5.90 -4.03
N GLY A 263 -5.09 -5.94 -3.50
CA GLY A 263 -4.24 -4.76 -3.35
C GLY A 263 -4.62 -3.89 -2.16
N ILE A 264 -5.18 -4.45 -1.09
CA ILE A 264 -5.34 -3.75 0.18
C ILE A 264 -4.17 -4.09 1.11
N ILE A 265 -3.50 -3.06 1.65
CA ILE A 265 -2.46 -3.21 2.66
C ILE A 265 -2.74 -2.39 3.93
N LYS A 266 -2.31 -2.90 5.09
CA LYS A 266 -2.20 -2.16 6.35
C LYS A 266 -0.77 -2.27 6.87
N PHE A 267 -0.17 -1.13 7.22
CA PHE A 267 1.13 -1.10 7.89
C PHE A 267 0.93 -1.05 9.41
N LEU A 268 1.60 -1.90 10.17
CA LEU A 268 1.42 -2.00 11.62
C LEU A 268 2.66 -1.53 12.40
N GLN A 269 3.86 -1.74 11.85
CA GLN A 269 5.13 -1.37 12.47
C GLN A 269 5.91 -0.38 11.60
N SER A 270 6.29 0.76 12.19
CA SER A 270 7.06 1.80 11.48
C SER A 270 8.45 1.33 11.09
N GLN A 271 9.11 0.55 11.94
CA GLN A 271 10.50 0.11 11.74
C GLN A 271 10.72 -0.72 10.47
N TYR A 272 9.65 -1.31 9.92
CA TYR A 272 9.69 -2.12 8.71
C TYR A 272 9.02 -1.47 7.50
N LEU A 273 8.50 -0.24 7.66
CA LEU A 273 7.73 0.44 6.63
C LEU A 273 8.50 0.54 5.31
N THR A 274 9.75 0.97 5.34
CA THR A 274 10.61 1.07 4.15
C THR A 274 10.78 -0.27 3.44
N GLY A 275 11.00 -1.35 4.19
CA GLY A 275 11.16 -2.69 3.62
C GLY A 275 9.87 -3.22 2.98
N VAL A 276 8.71 -2.95 3.60
CA VAL A 276 7.41 -3.29 3.00
C VAL A 276 7.15 -2.45 1.74
N LEU A 277 7.45 -1.15 1.77
CA LEU A 277 7.28 -0.26 0.62
C LEU A 277 8.20 -0.65 -0.55
N MET A 278 9.44 -1.06 -0.28
CA MET A 278 10.38 -1.58 -1.28
C MET A 278 9.75 -2.76 -2.05
N LEU A 279 9.28 -3.79 -1.34
CA LEU A 279 8.61 -4.93 -1.95
C LEU A 279 7.39 -4.51 -2.78
N LEU A 280 6.57 -3.59 -2.27
CA LEU A 280 5.41 -3.09 -3.01
C LEU A 280 5.83 -2.28 -4.26
N THR A 281 6.93 -1.53 -4.19
CA THR A 281 7.48 -0.79 -5.32
C THR A 281 7.94 -1.75 -6.41
N GLU A 282 8.67 -2.82 -6.07
CA GLU A 282 9.06 -3.87 -7.02
C GLU A 282 7.83 -4.51 -7.70
N LEU A 283 6.81 -4.84 -6.89
CA LEU A 283 5.54 -5.36 -7.42
C LEU A 283 4.86 -4.38 -8.37
N ALA A 284 4.81 -3.10 -8.01
CA ALA A 284 4.22 -2.07 -8.86
C ALA A 284 4.97 -1.91 -10.19
N ILE A 285 6.30 -1.95 -10.16
CA ILE A 285 7.16 -1.88 -11.35
C ILE A 285 6.91 -3.07 -12.27
N SER A 286 6.84 -4.29 -11.73
CA SER A 286 6.56 -5.49 -12.54
C SER A 286 5.21 -5.47 -13.26
N HIS A 287 4.24 -4.69 -12.79
CA HIS A 287 2.92 -4.53 -13.42
C HIS A 287 2.86 -3.44 -14.50
N ILE A 288 3.93 -2.63 -14.63
CA ILE A 288 4.05 -1.58 -15.64
C ILE A 288 4.72 -2.12 -16.91
N GLN A 289 5.65 -3.06 -16.75
CA GLN A 289 6.34 -3.78 -17.84
C GLN A 289 5.37 -4.72 -18.59
#